data_AF-A0A366FDX1-F1
#
_entry.id   AF-A0A366FDX1-F1
#
_cell.length_a   1.000
_cell.length_b   1.000
_cell.length_c   1.000
_cell.angle_alpha   90.00
_cell.angle_beta   90.00
_cell.angle_gamma   90.00
#
_symmetry.space_group_name_H-M   'P 1'
#
loop_
_entity.id
_entity.type
_entity.pdbx_description
1 polymer ?
#
loop_
_entity_poly.entity_id
_entity_poly.type
_entity_poly.pdbx_seq_one_letter_code
_entity_poly.pdbx_strand_id
1 'polypeptide(L)'
;MSKRLTGTSLAIAKANMRSGVDAALTIAARTHSMFSPGGEPIDKAREARLMVSEKVDAAVEGAFAAQAAWGQFLIKAAFGGLRSAEDVSVGLAGIAEAAAKPARRKVRANARRLTGA
;
A
#
# COMPACT_ATOMS: atom_id res chain seq x y z
N MET A 1 -25.47 19.18 -12.31
CA MET A 1 -24.55 19.37 -11.16
C MET A 1 -23.74 18.10 -10.81
N SER A 2 -24.34 16.91 -10.84
CA SER A 2 -23.72 15.62 -10.45
C SER A 2 -22.41 15.25 -11.18
N LYS A 3 -22.33 15.32 -12.52
CA LYS A 3 -21.12 14.91 -13.29
C LYS A 3 -19.83 15.67 -12.95
N ARG A 4 -19.91 16.96 -12.58
CA ARG A 4 -18.73 17.77 -12.20
C ARG A 4 -18.21 17.37 -10.83
N LEU A 5 -19.11 17.12 -9.87
CA LEU A 5 -18.75 16.64 -8.53
C LEU A 5 -18.08 15.26 -8.58
N THR A 6 -18.54 14.36 -9.45
CA THR A 6 -17.91 13.04 -9.67
C THR A 6 -16.50 13.18 -10.26
N GLY A 7 -16.30 14.07 -11.24
CA GLY A 7 -14.99 14.33 -11.84
C GLY A 7 -13.98 14.95 -10.86
N THR A 8 -14.41 15.93 -10.06
CA THR A 8 -13.57 16.56 -9.04
C THR A 8 -13.20 15.57 -7.92
N SER A 9 -14.15 14.74 -7.48
CA SER A 9 -13.90 13.72 -6.44
C SER A 9 -12.91 12.66 -6.91
N LEU A 10 -13.03 12.23 -8.18
CA LEU A 10 -12.08 11.27 -8.77
C LEU A 10 -10.67 11.87 -8.92
N ALA A 11 -10.57 13.13 -9.31
CA ALA A 11 -9.28 13.82 -9.43
C ALA A 11 -8.58 13.97 -8.08
N ILE A 12 -9.32 14.33 -7.03
CA ILE A 12 -8.81 14.43 -5.66
C ILE A 12 -8.40 13.05 -5.12
N ALA A 13 -9.21 12.02 -5.36
CA ALA A 13 -8.87 10.65 -4.97
C ALA A 13 -7.57 10.17 -5.63
N LYS A 14 -7.39 10.45 -6.93
CA LYS A 14 -6.16 10.13 -7.68
C LYS A 14 -4.94 10.87 -7.14
N ALA A 15 -5.09 12.16 -6.79
CA ALA A 15 -4.01 12.97 -6.24
C ALA A 15 -3.58 12.53 -4.83
N ASN A 16 -4.55 12.29 -3.95
CA ASN A 16 -4.29 11.83 -2.57
C ASN A 16 -3.63 10.44 -2.53
N MET A 17 -4.02 9.55 -3.45
CA MET A 17 -3.38 8.24 -3.57
C MET A 17 -1.93 8.33 -4.01
N ARG A 18 -1.63 9.15 -5.02
CA ARG A 18 -0.25 9.32 -5.51
C ARG A 18 0.64 9.88 -4.41
N SER A 19 0.12 10.88 -3.69
CA SER A 19 0.78 11.43 -2.50
C SER A 19 0.95 10.40 -1.38
N GLY A 20 -0.03 9.51 -1.16
CA GLY A 20 0.06 8.41 -0.19
C GLY A 20 1.12 7.36 -0.56
N VAL A 21 1.25 7.01 -1.84
CA VAL A 21 2.30 6.09 -2.33
C VAL A 21 3.68 6.75 -2.22
N ASP A 22 3.81 8.02 -2.61
CA ASP A 22 5.06 8.77 -2.51
C ASP A 22 5.49 8.94 -1.04
N ALA A 23 4.52 9.17 -0.13
CA ALA A 23 4.75 9.23 1.30
C ALA A 23 5.16 7.86 1.87
N ALA A 24 4.49 6.77 1.48
CA ALA A 24 4.84 5.42 1.91
C ALA A 24 6.26 5.02 1.44
N LEU A 25 6.61 5.33 0.20
CA LEU A 25 7.97 5.15 -0.35
C LEU A 25 9.00 5.99 0.42
N THR A 26 8.68 7.26 0.70
CA THR A 26 9.55 8.15 1.47
C THR A 26 9.75 7.65 2.90
N ILE A 27 8.67 7.21 3.56
CA ILE A 27 8.72 6.62 4.90
C ILE A 27 9.55 5.35 4.87
N ALA A 28 9.34 4.44 3.90
CA ALA A 28 10.12 3.21 3.78
C ALA A 28 11.62 3.51 3.55
N ALA A 29 11.94 4.44 2.66
CA ALA A 29 13.31 4.87 2.37
C ALA A 29 13.99 5.54 3.58
N ARG A 30 13.27 6.40 4.31
CA ARG A 30 13.77 7.08 5.53
C ARG A 30 13.83 6.15 6.74
N THR A 31 12.96 5.14 6.79
CA THR A 31 13.00 4.11 7.84
C THR A 31 14.32 3.33 7.76
N HIS A 32 14.85 3.09 6.55
CA HIS A 32 16.15 2.47 6.39
C HIS A 32 17.29 3.24 7.07
N SER A 33 17.30 4.58 6.94
CA SER A 33 18.34 5.41 7.56
C SER A 33 18.17 5.58 9.06
N MET A 34 16.93 5.53 9.57
CA MET A 34 16.64 5.58 11.02
C MET A 34 17.03 4.29 11.77
N PHE A 35 17.05 3.15 11.09
CA PHE A 35 17.41 1.86 11.69
C PHE A 35 18.84 1.41 11.39
N SER A 36 19.72 2.28 10.86
CA SER A 36 21.16 2.00 10.79
C SER A 36 21.75 2.16 12.20
N PRO A 37 21.98 1.07 12.96
CA PRO A 37 22.39 1.20 14.35
C PRO A 37 23.90 1.42 14.35
N GLY A 38 24.34 2.56 14.86
CA GLY A 38 25.71 2.66 15.36
C GLY A 38 25.85 1.70 16.55
N GLY A 39 26.40 0.50 16.34
CA GLY A 39 26.86 -0.38 17.42
C GLY A 39 26.17 -1.73 17.63
N GLU A 40 25.20 -2.16 16.79
CA GLU A 40 24.59 -3.51 16.91
C GLU A 40 25.50 -4.63 16.33
N PRO A 41 25.47 -5.86 16.89
CA PRO A 41 26.15 -7.02 16.32
C PRO A 41 25.80 -7.23 14.84
N ILE A 42 26.80 -7.60 14.02
CA ILE A 42 26.70 -7.69 12.55
C ILE A 42 25.47 -8.50 12.09
N ASP A 43 25.15 -9.58 12.78
CA ASP A 43 24.02 -10.46 12.43
C ASP A 43 22.65 -9.79 12.61
N LYS A 44 22.49 -8.98 13.68
CA LYS A 44 21.26 -8.21 13.91
C LYS A 44 21.12 -7.06 12.92
N ALA A 45 22.23 -6.43 12.55
CA ALA A 45 22.24 -5.41 11.50
C ALA A 45 21.87 -5.98 10.12
N ARG A 46 22.33 -7.21 9.80
CA ARG A 46 21.97 -7.90 8.56
C ARG A 46 20.49 -8.26 8.52
N GLU A 47 19.95 -8.81 9.60
CA GLU A 47 18.52 -9.14 9.70
C GLU A 47 17.65 -7.87 9.60
N ALA A 48 18.04 -6.79 10.28
CA ALA A 48 17.33 -5.51 10.18
C ALA A 48 17.29 -4.97 8.73
N ARG A 49 18.42 -5.05 8.00
CA ARG A 49 18.48 -4.68 6.57
C ARG A 49 17.57 -5.57 5.72
N LEU A 50 17.54 -6.87 5.98
CA LEU A 50 16.67 -7.82 5.30
C LEU A 50 15.19 -7.46 5.52
N MET A 51 14.80 -7.22 6.77
CA MET A 51 13.43 -6.83 7.11
C MET A 51 13.01 -5.49 6.47
N VAL A 52 13.95 -4.55 6.30
CA VAL A 52 13.68 -3.30 5.58
C VAL A 52 13.48 -3.56 4.09
N SER A 53 14.35 -4.37 3.46
CA SER A 53 14.18 -4.76 2.06
C SER A 53 12.81 -5.39 1.82
N GLU A 54 12.40 -6.30 2.70
CA GLU A 54 11.09 -6.96 2.59
C GLU A 54 9.90 -6.00 2.73
N LYS A 55 10.04 -4.92 3.52
CA LYS A 55 9.03 -3.86 3.64
C LYS A 55 8.96 -3.01 2.37
N VAL A 56 10.12 -2.70 1.77
CA VAL A 56 10.18 -1.98 0.49
C VAL A 56 9.54 -2.80 -0.62
N ASP A 57 9.89 -4.09 -0.73
CA ASP A 57 9.28 -5.00 -1.69
C ASP A 57 7.77 -5.10 -1.50
N ALA A 58 7.30 -5.21 -0.25
CA ALA A 58 5.88 -5.23 0.06
C ALA A 58 5.17 -3.93 -0.32
N ALA A 59 5.81 -2.78 -0.14
CA ALA A 59 5.25 -1.49 -0.53
C ALA A 59 5.12 -1.40 -2.05
N VAL A 60 6.14 -1.84 -2.80
CA VAL A 60 6.11 -1.89 -4.27
C VAL A 60 5.03 -2.85 -4.77
N GLU A 61 4.99 -4.08 -4.24
CA GLU A 61 3.95 -5.07 -4.57
C GLU A 61 2.55 -4.53 -4.24
N GLY A 62 2.40 -3.87 -3.10
CA GLY A 62 1.15 -3.24 -2.66
C GLY A 62 0.71 -2.14 -3.61
N ALA A 63 1.65 -1.30 -4.08
CA ALA A 63 1.36 -0.24 -5.04
C ALA A 63 0.87 -0.81 -6.38
N PHE A 64 1.52 -1.85 -6.91
CA PHE A 64 1.07 -2.51 -8.15
C PHE A 64 -0.29 -3.20 -7.97
N ALA A 65 -0.52 -3.89 -6.85
CA ALA A 65 -1.80 -4.53 -6.54
C ALA A 65 -2.92 -3.49 -6.43
N ALA A 66 -2.66 -2.36 -5.77
CA ALA A 66 -3.60 -1.24 -5.67
C ALA A 66 -3.91 -0.63 -7.04
N GLN A 67 -2.90 -0.47 -7.91
CA GLN A 67 -3.08 0.04 -9.26
C GLN A 67 -3.96 -0.89 -10.10
N ALA A 68 -3.76 -2.21 -10.01
CA ALA A 68 -4.60 -3.19 -10.70
C ALA A 68 -6.06 -3.16 -10.18
N ALA A 69 -6.25 -3.11 -8.86
CA ALA A 69 -7.57 -3.00 -8.25
C ALA A 69 -8.28 -1.70 -8.66
N TRP A 70 -7.55 -0.59 -8.76
CA TRP A 70 -8.06 0.67 -9.30
C TRP A 70 -8.49 0.55 -10.76
N GLY A 71 -7.69 -0.11 -11.61
CA GLY A 71 -8.07 -0.36 -13.00
C GLY A 71 -9.41 -1.08 -13.09
N GLN A 72 -9.59 -2.13 -12.29
CA GLN A 72 -10.85 -2.87 -12.22
C GLN A 72 -12.01 -2.00 -11.71
N PHE A 73 -11.78 -1.21 -10.66
CA PHE A 73 -12.80 -0.29 -10.13
C PHE A 73 -13.22 0.76 -11.17
N LEU A 74 -12.28 1.34 -11.92
CA LEU A 74 -12.56 2.33 -12.95
C LEU A 74 -13.29 1.72 -14.15
N ILE A 75 -12.93 0.50 -14.56
CA ILE A 75 -13.66 -0.23 -15.59
C ILE A 75 -15.10 -0.46 -15.13
N LYS A 76 -15.30 -0.98 -13.90
CA LYS A 76 -16.63 -1.18 -13.33
C LYS A 76 -17.43 0.14 -13.28
N ALA A 77 -16.79 1.25 -12.93
CA ALA A 77 -17.41 2.58 -12.93
C ALA A 77 -17.83 3.03 -14.34
N ALA A 78 -16.95 2.88 -15.33
CA ALA A 78 -17.17 3.32 -16.70
C ALA A 78 -18.34 2.59 -17.37
N PHE A 79 -18.54 1.32 -17.03
CA PHE A 79 -19.66 0.50 -17.54
C PHE A 79 -20.90 0.53 -16.64
N GLY A 80 -21.03 1.52 -15.75
CA GLY A 80 -22.25 1.72 -14.94
C GLY A 80 -22.45 0.68 -13.84
N GLY A 81 -21.39 -0.02 -13.44
CA GLY A 81 -21.40 -1.02 -12.36
C GLY A 81 -21.36 -0.42 -10.96
N LEU A 82 -21.19 0.89 -10.79
CA LEU A 82 -21.33 1.58 -9.51
C LEU A 82 -22.69 2.27 -9.45
N ARG A 83 -23.65 1.63 -8.78
CA ARG A 83 -25.07 2.05 -8.76
C ARG A 83 -25.46 2.70 -7.43
N SER A 84 -24.67 2.48 -6.39
CA SER A 84 -24.92 2.95 -5.03
C SER A 84 -23.65 3.46 -4.34
N ALA A 85 -23.81 4.17 -3.22
CA ALA A 85 -22.68 4.58 -2.38
C ALA A 85 -21.96 3.37 -1.74
N GLU A 86 -22.68 2.26 -1.54
CA GLU A 86 -22.13 1.00 -1.05
C GLU A 86 -21.15 0.40 -2.07
N ASP A 87 -21.48 0.41 -3.37
CA ASP A 87 -20.59 -0.07 -4.44
C ASP A 87 -19.25 0.67 -4.46
N VAL A 88 -19.30 1.99 -4.23
CA VAL A 88 -18.10 2.83 -4.14
C VAL A 88 -17.29 2.45 -2.91
N SER A 89 -17.95 2.32 -1.75
CA SER A 89 -17.30 2.00 -0.48
C SER A 89 -16.62 0.63 -0.52
N VAL A 90 -17.29 -0.39 -1.06
CA VAL A 90 -16.73 -1.74 -1.24
C VAL A 90 -15.56 -1.72 -2.23
N GLY A 91 -15.67 -0.98 -3.33
CA GLY A 91 -14.59 -0.84 -4.31
C GLY A 91 -13.33 -0.20 -3.71
N LEU A 92 -13.50 0.88 -2.95
CA LEU A 92 -12.39 1.57 -2.26
C LEU A 92 -11.78 0.70 -1.15
N ALA A 93 -12.61 -0.03 -0.40
CA ALA A 93 -12.13 -0.99 0.61
C ALA A 93 -11.29 -2.10 -0.04
N GLY A 94 -11.73 -2.64 -1.19
CA GLY A 94 -10.98 -3.65 -1.94
C GLY A 94 -9.63 -3.16 -2.46
N ILE A 95 -9.55 -1.90 -2.90
CA ILE A 95 -8.28 -1.26 -3.27
C ILE A 95 -7.34 -1.14 -2.06
N ALA A 96 -7.86 -0.67 -0.92
CA ALA A 96 -7.07 -0.53 0.30
C ALA A 96 -6.58 -1.90 0.82
N GLU A 97 -7.43 -2.92 0.73
CA GLU A 97 -7.05 -4.29 1.06
C GLU A 97 -5.95 -4.82 0.12
N ALA A 98 -6.08 -4.60 -1.18
CA ALA A 98 -5.06 -4.99 -2.17
C ALA A 98 -3.70 -4.33 -1.87
N ALA A 99 -3.71 -3.04 -1.50
CA ALA A 99 -2.51 -2.31 -1.11
C ALA A 99 -1.86 -2.88 0.17
N ALA A 100 -2.66 -3.25 1.16
CA ALA A 100 -2.17 -3.67 2.48
C ALA A 100 -1.78 -5.16 2.56
N LYS A 101 -2.31 -6.01 1.67
CA LYS A 101 -2.13 -7.46 1.72
C LYS A 101 -0.66 -7.91 1.70
N PRO A 102 0.23 -7.38 0.83
CA PRO A 102 1.64 -7.77 0.81
C PRO A 102 2.35 -7.44 2.13
N ALA A 103 2.08 -6.26 2.70
CA ALA A 103 2.64 -5.85 3.98
C ALA A 103 2.20 -6.79 5.11
N ARG A 104 0.91 -7.14 5.20
CA ARG A 104 0.39 -8.10 6.20
C ARG A 104 1.06 -9.47 6.07
N ARG A 105 1.26 -9.96 4.84
CA ARG A 105 1.93 -11.24 4.57
C ARG A 105 3.38 -11.24 5.07
N LYS A 106 4.14 -10.18 4.75
CA LYS A 106 5.55 -10.06 5.17
C LYS A 106 5.70 -9.84 6.67
N VAL A 107 4.84 -9.02 7.30
CA VAL A 107 4.82 -8.84 8.76
C VAL A 107 4.55 -10.17 9.47
N ARG A 108 3.60 -10.98 8.99
CA ARG A 108 3.32 -12.30 9.57
C ARG A 108 4.48 -13.28 9.41
N ALA A 109 5.12 -13.30 8.24
CA ALA A 109 6.30 -14.12 8.01
C ALA A 109 7.46 -13.72 8.94
N ASN A 110 7.63 -12.42 9.16
CA ASN A 110 8.64 -11.88 10.07
C ASN A 110 8.36 -12.18 11.52
N ALA A 111 7.10 -12.06 11.96
CA ALA A 111 6.70 -12.48 13.29
C ALA A 111 7.05 -13.95 13.53
N ARG A 112 6.70 -14.86 12.63
CA ARG A 112 7.05 -16.29 12.73
C ARG A 112 8.55 -16.53 12.86
N ARG A 113 9.35 -15.83 12.04
CA ARG A 113 10.81 -15.95 12.03
C ARG A 113 11.45 -15.47 13.33
N LEU A 114 10.90 -14.41 13.93
CA LEU A 114 11.38 -13.83 15.17
C LEU A 114 10.88 -14.56 16.42
N THR A 115 9.69 -15.17 16.37
CA THR A 115 9.07 -15.83 17.54
C THR A 115 9.17 -17.35 17.51
N GLY A 116 9.67 -17.97 16.42
CA GLY A 116 9.86 -19.41 16.31
C GLY A 116 8.58 -20.25 16.26
N ALA A 117 7.45 -19.65 15.85
CA ALA A 117 6.13 -20.29 15.79
C ALA A 117 5.69 -20.69 14.37
#